data_AF-A0A7W6PQH7-F1
#
_entry.id   AF-A0A7W6PQH7-F1
#
_cell.length_a   1.000
_cell.length_b   1.000
_cell.length_c   1.000
_cell.angle_alpha   90.00
_cell.angle_beta   90.00
_cell.angle_gamma   90.00
#
_symmetry.space_group_name_H-M   'P 1'
#
loop_
_entity.id
_entity.type
_entity.pdbx_description
1 polymer ?
#
loop_
_entity_poly.entity_id
_entity_poly.type
_entity_poly.pdbx_seq_one_letter_code
_entity_poly.pdbx_strand_id
1 'polypeptide(L)'
;MPVDDQFARSDMAALYDHFNAHGKDRAYYLSLASSPCRILDIGCGTGLLTLPLAADGHQVTGVDPAPGMLSIAKAKDSEARVQWVQAAAAEFDLRERFQLAIMTAHVFQVFLTDDDTLKALRNIARHLEPDARLVFESRNPSRCEWETWTQEKTKTRRHILGQGTVEVFYQYRDVQGDQVTFDAVYTMADGDRLVSSSTLRFPSLDTITDLLAQAGFSITQVYGWWDKTPFDPNSSSEIIVHARRI
;
A
#
# COMPACT_ATOMS: atom_id res chain seq x y z
N MET A 1 11.35 -5.62 8.03
CA MET A 1 10.36 -5.61 9.14
C MET A 1 9.50 -6.86 9.04
N PRO A 2 9.05 -7.44 10.16
CA PRO A 2 8.13 -8.57 10.13
C PRO A 2 6.82 -8.16 9.43
N VAL A 3 6.24 -9.10 8.71
CA VAL A 3 4.92 -8.95 8.08
C VAL A 3 3.85 -9.28 9.11
N ASP A 4 2.81 -8.45 9.19
CA ASP A 4 1.69 -8.70 10.11
C ASP A 4 1.01 -10.05 9.81
N ASP A 5 0.56 -10.74 10.87
CA ASP A 5 0.01 -12.10 10.78
C ASP A 5 -1.17 -12.21 9.79
N GLN A 6 -2.01 -11.17 9.71
CA GLN A 6 -3.15 -11.12 8.80
C GLN A 6 -2.76 -11.14 7.31
N PHE A 7 -1.54 -10.73 6.97
CA PHE A 7 -1.04 -10.71 5.58
C PHE A 7 -0.13 -11.89 5.28
N ALA A 8 0.61 -12.39 6.29
CA ALA A 8 1.52 -13.51 6.14
C ALA A 8 0.78 -14.85 5.92
N ARG A 9 -0.40 -15.02 6.54
CA ARG A 9 -1.17 -16.26 6.43
C ARG A 9 -2.17 -16.21 5.28
N SER A 10 -2.20 -17.25 4.45
CA SER A 10 -3.07 -17.29 3.27
C SER A 10 -4.57 -17.36 3.60
N ASP A 11 -4.95 -18.00 4.70
CA ASP A 11 -6.33 -18.07 5.18
C ASP A 11 -6.87 -16.68 5.57
N MET A 12 -6.05 -15.86 6.21
CA MET A 12 -6.37 -14.48 6.56
C MET A 12 -6.27 -13.55 5.35
N ALA A 13 -5.23 -13.67 4.53
CA ALA A 13 -5.05 -12.87 3.33
C ALA A 13 -6.20 -13.03 2.33
N ALA A 14 -6.85 -14.21 2.28
CA ALA A 14 -8.05 -14.43 1.47
C ALA A 14 -9.23 -13.53 1.86
N LEU A 15 -9.29 -13.06 3.10
CA LEU A 15 -10.31 -12.13 3.58
C LEU A 15 -10.09 -10.70 3.06
N TYR A 16 -8.85 -10.35 2.69
CA TYR A 16 -8.44 -8.97 2.42
C TYR A 16 -9.32 -8.28 1.38
N ASP A 17 -9.54 -8.92 0.23
CA ASP A 17 -10.35 -8.41 -0.86
C ASP A 17 -11.82 -8.16 -0.49
N HIS A 18 -12.36 -8.92 0.48
CA HIS A 18 -13.76 -8.78 0.91
C HIS A 18 -13.99 -7.52 1.75
N PHE A 19 -12.95 -7.02 2.41
CA PHE A 19 -13.00 -5.86 3.28
C PHE A 19 -12.35 -4.60 2.67
N ASN A 20 -11.45 -4.77 1.69
CA ASN A 20 -10.70 -3.68 1.06
C ASN A 20 -11.07 -3.51 -0.43
N ALA A 21 -12.37 -3.58 -0.72
CA ALA A 21 -12.88 -3.46 -2.09
C ALA A 21 -12.55 -2.09 -2.72
N HIS A 22 -12.45 -2.08 -4.04
CA HIS A 22 -11.97 -0.94 -4.85
C HIS A 22 -12.74 0.37 -4.62
N GLY A 23 -12.01 1.49 -4.64
CA GLY A 23 -12.56 2.84 -4.56
C GLY A 23 -12.06 3.78 -5.66
N LYS A 24 -12.03 5.08 -5.34
CA LYS A 24 -11.58 6.16 -6.23
C LYS A 24 -10.07 6.11 -6.51
N ASP A 25 -9.32 5.52 -5.58
CA ASP A 25 -7.89 5.22 -5.67
C ASP A 25 -7.55 4.37 -6.91
N ARG A 26 -8.29 3.28 -7.14
CA ARG A 26 -8.03 2.37 -8.27
C ARG A 26 -8.11 3.10 -9.60
N ALA A 27 -9.20 3.84 -9.85
CA ALA A 27 -9.38 4.57 -11.10
C ALA A 27 -8.27 5.61 -11.32
N TYR A 28 -7.82 6.26 -10.24
CA TYR A 28 -6.72 7.20 -10.28
C TYR A 28 -5.41 6.53 -10.73
N TYR A 29 -5.01 5.44 -10.08
CA TYR A 29 -3.75 4.76 -10.40
C TYR A 29 -3.74 4.14 -11.79
N LEU A 30 -4.85 3.55 -12.24
CA LEU A 30 -4.98 3.05 -13.61
C LEU A 30 -4.82 4.17 -14.64
N SER A 31 -5.25 5.40 -14.32
CA SER A 31 -5.09 6.54 -15.23
C SER A 31 -3.66 7.09 -15.34
N LEU A 32 -2.72 6.64 -14.51
CA LEU A 32 -1.36 7.20 -14.48
C LEU A 32 -0.51 6.79 -15.68
N ALA A 33 -0.87 5.72 -16.37
CA ALA A 33 -0.20 5.22 -17.56
C ALA A 33 -1.19 5.14 -18.72
N SER A 34 -1.08 6.07 -19.68
CA SER A 34 -1.98 6.15 -20.84
C SER A 34 -1.55 5.27 -22.02
N SER A 35 -0.38 4.65 -21.94
CA SER A 35 0.14 3.71 -22.93
C SER A 35 0.92 2.58 -22.23
N PRO A 36 1.07 1.40 -22.87
CA PRO A 36 1.85 0.30 -22.32
C PRO A 36 3.24 0.75 -21.86
N CYS A 37 3.61 0.35 -20.64
CA CYS A 37 4.88 0.72 -20.01
C CYS A 37 5.25 -0.33 -18.95
N ARG A 38 6.47 -0.21 -18.42
CA ARG A 38 6.96 -1.08 -17.34
C ARG A 38 6.61 -0.48 -15.98
N ILE A 39 5.81 -1.19 -15.18
CA ILE A 39 5.33 -0.73 -13.88
C ILE A 39 5.84 -1.64 -12.77
N LEU A 40 6.38 -1.01 -11.72
CA LEU A 40 6.73 -1.66 -10.46
C LEU A 40 5.68 -1.32 -9.40
N ASP A 41 4.97 -2.32 -8.90
CA ASP A 41 3.97 -2.17 -7.84
C ASP A 41 4.57 -2.68 -6.52
N ILE A 42 4.89 -1.76 -5.61
CA ILE A 42 5.53 -2.05 -4.32
C ILE A 42 4.46 -2.16 -3.24
N GLY A 43 4.48 -3.27 -2.50
CA GLY A 43 3.39 -3.64 -1.59
C GLY A 43 2.14 -4.07 -2.36
N CYS A 44 2.32 -4.87 -3.41
CA CYS A 44 1.24 -5.21 -4.36
C CYS A 44 0.10 -6.04 -3.75
N GLY A 45 0.30 -6.59 -2.55
CA GLY A 45 -0.70 -7.35 -1.81
C GLY A 45 -1.29 -8.50 -2.63
N THR A 46 -2.62 -8.58 -2.64
CA THR A 46 -3.38 -9.61 -3.36
C THR A 46 -3.58 -9.32 -4.85
N GLY A 47 -2.90 -8.29 -5.38
CA GLY A 47 -2.91 -7.93 -6.80
C GLY A 47 -4.11 -7.09 -7.25
N LEU A 48 -4.86 -6.46 -6.33
CA LEU A 48 -6.09 -5.69 -6.64
C LEU A 48 -5.87 -4.58 -7.68
N LEU A 49 -4.68 -3.98 -7.72
CA LEU A 49 -4.29 -2.98 -8.70
C LEU A 49 -3.35 -3.53 -9.77
N THR A 50 -2.42 -4.40 -9.37
CA THR A 50 -1.40 -5.02 -10.23
C THR A 50 -2.03 -5.79 -11.40
N LEU A 51 -3.07 -6.58 -11.14
CA LEU A 51 -3.73 -7.41 -12.14
C LEU A 51 -4.47 -6.58 -13.20
N PRO A 52 -5.30 -5.57 -12.83
CA PRO A 52 -5.87 -4.64 -13.79
C PRO A 52 -4.81 -3.90 -14.63
N LEU A 53 -3.71 -3.44 -14.05
CA LEU A 53 -2.63 -2.81 -14.81
C LEU A 53 -2.06 -3.76 -15.87
N ALA A 54 -1.85 -5.03 -15.52
CA ALA A 54 -1.38 -6.02 -16.49
C ALA A 54 -2.44 -6.33 -17.57
N ALA A 55 -3.72 -6.34 -17.21
CA ALA A 55 -4.83 -6.51 -18.14
C ALA A 55 -4.97 -5.34 -19.13
N ASP A 56 -4.61 -4.12 -18.72
CA ASP A 56 -4.54 -2.92 -19.58
C ASP A 56 -3.30 -2.93 -20.51
N GLY A 57 -2.50 -3.99 -20.49
CA GLY A 57 -1.37 -4.21 -21.40
C GLY A 57 -0.02 -3.69 -20.90
N HIS A 58 0.07 -3.26 -19.63
CA HIS A 58 1.35 -2.89 -19.01
C HIS A 58 2.17 -4.14 -18.67
N GLN A 59 3.50 -4.00 -18.70
CA GLN A 59 4.39 -5.03 -18.14
C GLN A 59 4.57 -4.74 -16.65
N VAL A 60 3.94 -5.54 -15.79
CA VAL A 60 3.89 -5.26 -14.35
C VAL A 60 4.71 -6.25 -13.55
N THR A 61 5.50 -5.74 -12.61
CA THR A 61 6.14 -6.53 -11.55
C THR A 61 5.56 -6.11 -10.21
N GLY A 62 4.95 -7.06 -9.49
CA GLY A 62 4.45 -6.86 -8.14
C GLY A 62 5.46 -7.37 -7.11
N VAL A 63 5.84 -6.51 -6.16
CA VAL A 63 6.73 -6.86 -5.04
C VAL A 63 5.96 -6.75 -3.73
N ASP A 64 5.97 -7.81 -2.93
CA ASP A 64 5.36 -7.78 -1.60
C ASP A 64 6.12 -8.73 -0.65
N PRO A 65 6.37 -8.36 0.62
CA PRO A 65 7.02 -9.27 1.56
C PRO A 65 6.10 -10.39 2.07
N ALA A 66 4.77 -10.24 1.96
CA ALA A 66 3.78 -11.11 2.57
C ALA A 66 3.48 -12.34 1.70
N PRO A 67 3.89 -13.56 2.13
CA PRO A 67 3.67 -14.77 1.34
C PRO A 67 2.18 -15.10 1.17
N GLY A 68 1.34 -14.86 2.19
CA GLY A 68 -0.10 -15.06 2.13
C GLY A 68 -0.75 -14.22 1.02
N MET A 69 -0.42 -12.93 0.97
CA MET A 69 -0.90 -12.02 -0.06
C MET A 69 -0.48 -12.44 -1.47
N LEU A 70 0.80 -12.77 -1.67
CA LEU A 70 1.30 -13.20 -2.98
C LEU A 70 0.73 -14.56 -3.41
N SER A 71 0.42 -15.45 -2.47
CA SER A 71 -0.28 -16.70 -2.79
C SER A 71 -1.65 -16.42 -3.42
N ILE A 72 -2.40 -15.47 -2.86
CA ILE A 72 -3.70 -15.06 -3.39
C ILE A 72 -3.54 -14.35 -4.73
N ALA A 73 -2.57 -13.45 -4.87
CA ALA A 73 -2.30 -12.74 -6.11
C ALA A 73 -1.99 -13.69 -7.28
N LYS A 74 -1.07 -14.65 -7.05
CA LYS A 74 -0.71 -15.68 -8.04
C LYS A 74 -1.89 -16.57 -8.42
N ALA A 75 -2.76 -16.92 -7.46
CA ALA A 75 -3.94 -17.73 -7.75
C ALA A 75 -4.96 -17.00 -8.64
N LYS A 76 -5.04 -15.66 -8.57
CA LYS A 76 -5.90 -14.85 -9.44
C LYS A 76 -5.28 -14.60 -10.82
N ASP A 77 -3.95 -14.60 -10.92
CA ASP A 77 -3.20 -14.41 -12.17
C ASP A 77 -3.18 -15.66 -13.07
N SER A 78 -4.36 -16.13 -13.47
CA SER A 78 -4.51 -17.36 -14.26
C SER A 78 -3.80 -17.35 -15.62
N GLU A 79 -3.49 -16.16 -16.16
CA GLU A 79 -2.79 -15.98 -17.43
C GLU A 79 -1.29 -15.64 -17.25
N ALA A 80 -0.79 -15.69 -16.01
CA ALA A 80 0.60 -15.43 -15.65
C ALA A 80 1.15 -14.13 -16.26
N ARG A 81 0.36 -13.06 -16.21
CA ARG A 81 0.73 -11.76 -16.81
C ARG A 81 1.72 -10.96 -15.97
N VAL A 82 1.75 -11.22 -14.66
CA VAL A 82 2.53 -10.43 -13.71
C VAL A 82 3.74 -11.22 -13.21
N GLN A 83 4.88 -10.54 -13.11
CA GLN A 83 6.01 -11.06 -12.35
C GLN A 83 5.81 -10.77 -10.86
N TRP A 84 5.57 -11.82 -10.08
CA TRP A 84 5.35 -11.72 -8.62
C TRP A 84 6.63 -12.02 -7.85
N VAL A 85 7.08 -11.08 -7.01
CA VAL A 85 8.33 -11.17 -6.28
C VAL A 85 8.10 -11.04 -4.78
N GLN A 86 8.49 -12.06 -4.03
CA GLN A 86 8.44 -12.02 -2.58
C GLN A 86 9.70 -11.36 -2.03
N ALA A 87 9.60 -10.10 -1.65
CA ALA A 87 10.71 -9.34 -1.07
C ALA A 87 10.20 -8.09 -0.34
N ALA A 88 10.96 -7.63 0.64
CA ALA A 88 10.76 -6.29 1.20
C ALA A 88 11.18 -5.22 0.18
N ALA A 89 10.57 -4.02 0.28
CA ALA A 89 10.87 -2.90 -0.61
C ALA A 89 12.35 -2.48 -0.62
N ALA A 90 13.09 -2.76 0.46
CA ALA A 90 14.51 -2.46 0.59
C ALA A 90 15.46 -3.53 0.00
N GLU A 91 14.94 -4.72 -0.33
CA GLU A 91 15.78 -5.92 -0.49
C GLU A 91 15.72 -6.57 -1.88
N PHE A 92 14.73 -6.23 -2.71
CA PHE A 92 14.62 -6.81 -4.05
C PHE A 92 15.75 -6.35 -4.99
N ASP A 93 16.18 -7.25 -5.88
CA ASP A 93 17.05 -6.97 -7.03
C ASP A 93 16.44 -7.62 -8.28
N LEU A 94 15.81 -6.79 -9.12
CA LEU A 94 15.08 -7.26 -10.31
C LEU A 94 15.94 -7.26 -11.56
N ARG A 95 17.16 -6.67 -11.51
CA ARG A 95 18.04 -6.45 -12.68
C ARG A 95 17.38 -5.77 -13.88
N GLU A 96 16.28 -5.09 -13.63
CA GLU A 96 15.44 -4.43 -14.62
C GLU A 96 15.17 -2.97 -14.22
N ARG A 97 14.59 -2.19 -15.15
CA ARG A 97 14.26 -0.79 -14.94
C ARG A 97 12.82 -0.51 -15.33
N PHE A 98 12.15 0.30 -14.53
CA PHE A 98 10.73 0.62 -14.68
C PHE A 98 10.52 2.11 -14.96
N GLN A 99 9.45 2.41 -15.69
CA GLN A 99 9.08 3.78 -16.09
C GLN A 99 8.13 4.43 -15.06
N LEU A 100 7.45 3.60 -14.28
CA LEU A 100 6.56 3.99 -13.20
C LEU A 100 6.71 3.00 -12.03
N ALA A 101 6.90 3.53 -10.82
CA ALA A 101 6.71 2.80 -9.58
C ALA A 101 5.50 3.36 -8.84
N ILE A 102 4.74 2.47 -8.21
CA ILE A 102 3.60 2.82 -7.36
C ILE A 102 3.68 2.15 -5.99
N MET A 103 3.15 2.82 -4.97
CA MET A 103 2.86 2.25 -3.65
C MET A 103 1.45 2.68 -3.29
N THR A 104 0.53 1.72 -3.17
CA THR A 104 -0.90 2.01 -2.99
C THR A 104 -1.44 1.42 -1.69
N ALA A 105 -2.69 1.72 -1.32
CA ALA A 105 -3.28 1.34 -0.03
C ALA A 105 -2.41 1.77 1.17
N HIS A 106 -1.77 2.94 1.04
CA HIS A 106 -0.91 3.54 2.06
C HIS A 106 0.34 2.72 2.42
N VAL A 107 0.86 1.90 1.50
CA VAL A 107 2.09 1.12 1.71
C VAL A 107 3.26 1.95 2.25
N PHE A 108 3.38 3.23 1.89
CA PHE A 108 4.44 4.09 2.41
C PHE A 108 4.46 4.18 3.95
N GLN A 109 3.30 4.03 4.59
CA GLN A 109 3.17 4.09 6.06
C GLN A 109 3.75 2.86 6.77
N VAL A 110 4.10 1.78 6.06
CA VAL A 110 4.73 0.61 6.70
C VAL A 110 6.20 0.86 7.05
N PHE A 111 6.82 1.92 6.51
CA PHE A 111 8.21 2.29 6.82
C PHE A 111 8.28 3.08 8.13
N LEU A 112 8.67 2.40 9.21
CA LEU A 112 8.56 2.94 10.58
C LEU A 112 9.66 3.93 10.96
N THR A 113 10.76 3.97 10.24
CA THR A 113 11.88 4.87 10.51
C THR A 113 12.37 5.57 9.24
N ASP A 114 13.07 6.69 9.40
CA ASP A 114 13.70 7.39 8.26
C ASP A 114 14.69 6.48 7.52
N ASP A 115 15.43 5.65 8.26
CA ASP A 115 16.37 4.68 7.67
C ASP A 115 15.65 3.61 6.85
N ASP A 116 14.53 3.07 7.34
CA ASP A 116 13.70 2.12 6.59
C ASP A 116 13.15 2.75 5.30
N THR A 117 12.61 3.97 5.41
CA THR A 117 12.09 4.72 4.26
C THR A 117 13.20 5.00 3.24
N LEU A 118 14.37 5.46 3.69
CA LEU A 118 15.51 5.74 2.81
C LEU A 118 16.03 4.47 2.12
N LYS A 119 16.11 3.35 2.82
CA LYS A 119 16.50 2.06 2.24
C LYS A 119 15.51 1.62 1.15
N ALA A 120 14.22 1.71 1.42
CA ALA A 120 13.18 1.39 0.45
C ALA A 120 13.22 2.33 -0.77
N LEU A 121 13.20 3.64 -0.55
CA LEU A 121 13.22 4.65 -1.63
C LEU A 121 14.49 4.54 -2.49
N ARG A 122 15.68 4.39 -1.88
CA ARG A 122 16.93 4.17 -2.63
C ARG A 122 16.88 2.89 -3.43
N ASN A 123 16.30 1.82 -2.89
CA ASN A 123 16.15 0.59 -3.65
C ASN A 123 15.21 0.76 -4.85
N ILE A 124 14.08 1.43 -4.66
CA ILE A 124 13.14 1.77 -5.74
C ILE A 124 13.86 2.64 -6.80
N ALA A 125 14.58 3.69 -6.39
CA ALA A 125 15.33 4.55 -7.30
C ALA A 125 16.32 3.77 -8.16
N ARG A 126 17.04 2.78 -7.60
CA ARG A 126 17.96 1.92 -8.36
C ARG A 126 17.25 1.11 -9.45
N HIS A 127 15.96 0.86 -9.32
CA HIS A 127 15.16 0.09 -10.27
C HIS A 127 14.29 0.96 -11.17
N LEU A 128 14.32 2.27 -11.02
CA LEU A 128 13.63 3.19 -11.93
C LEU A 128 14.56 3.62 -13.06
N GLU A 129 14.02 3.90 -14.24
CA GLU A 129 14.74 4.62 -15.30
C GLU A 129 15.05 6.06 -14.86
N PRO A 130 16.01 6.78 -15.48
CA PRO A 130 16.11 8.23 -15.30
C PRO A 130 14.77 8.91 -15.65
N ASP A 131 14.39 9.96 -14.92
CA ASP A 131 13.12 10.69 -15.07
C ASP A 131 11.82 9.87 -14.83
N ALA A 132 11.93 8.58 -14.50
CA ALA A 132 10.78 7.73 -14.21
C ALA A 132 10.02 8.22 -12.97
N ARG A 133 8.73 7.92 -12.96
CA ARG A 133 7.80 8.40 -11.92
C ARG A 133 7.73 7.45 -10.75
N LEU A 134 7.62 8.01 -9.55
CA LEU A 134 7.17 7.33 -8.34
C LEU A 134 5.88 8.02 -7.88
N VAL A 135 4.80 7.26 -7.71
CA VAL A 135 3.52 7.78 -7.23
C VAL A 135 3.01 6.96 -6.06
N PHE A 136 2.66 7.61 -4.96
CA PHE A 136 2.15 6.93 -3.77
C PHE A 136 1.26 7.84 -2.94
N GLU A 137 0.52 7.25 -2.01
CA GLU A 137 -0.17 8.03 -0.96
C GLU A 137 0.28 7.68 0.45
N SER A 138 0.08 8.64 1.34
CA SER A 138 0.10 8.50 2.79
C SER A 138 -1.05 9.30 3.38
N ARG A 139 -1.60 8.85 4.51
CA ARG A 139 -2.59 9.65 5.24
C ARG A 139 -1.95 10.92 5.80
N ASN A 140 -2.72 12.01 5.84
CA ASN A 140 -2.28 13.26 6.43
C ASN A 140 -2.31 13.18 7.97
N PRO A 141 -1.16 13.29 8.68
CA PRO A 141 -1.12 13.17 10.14
C PRO A 141 -1.95 14.23 10.87
N SER A 142 -2.15 15.42 10.30
CA SER A 142 -2.92 16.49 10.95
C SER A 142 -4.40 16.15 11.12
N ARG A 143 -4.87 15.11 10.42
CA ARG A 143 -6.26 14.66 10.46
C ARG A 143 -6.54 13.64 11.54
N CYS A 144 -5.50 13.09 12.18
CA CYS A 144 -5.60 12.07 13.22
C CYS A 144 -6.63 10.97 12.89
N GLU A 145 -6.64 10.48 11.64
CA GLU A 145 -7.68 9.53 11.17
C GLU A 145 -7.77 8.30 12.09
N TRP A 146 -6.65 7.89 12.68
CA TRP A 146 -6.57 6.79 13.62
C TRP A 146 -7.45 6.93 14.86
N GLU A 147 -7.83 8.15 15.27
CA GLU A 147 -8.79 8.37 16.36
C GLU A 147 -10.20 7.86 16.01
N THR A 148 -10.47 7.66 14.72
CA THR A 148 -11.70 7.03 14.25
C THR A 148 -11.62 5.50 14.22
N TRP A 149 -10.43 4.92 14.42
CA TRP A 149 -10.25 3.47 14.43
C TRP A 149 -10.70 2.88 15.76
N THR A 150 -12.02 2.76 15.89
CA THR A 150 -12.69 2.12 17.03
C THR A 150 -13.62 1.03 16.52
N GLN A 151 -13.95 0.08 17.39
CA GLN A 151 -14.94 -0.95 17.07
C GLN A 151 -16.26 -0.33 16.57
N GLU A 152 -16.75 0.75 17.19
CA GLU A 152 -18.02 1.38 16.82
C GLU A 152 -18.00 1.94 15.39
N LYS A 153 -16.89 2.58 14.99
CA LYS A 153 -16.80 3.30 13.71
C LYS A 153 -16.32 2.44 12.55
N THR A 154 -15.53 1.40 12.82
CA THR A 154 -14.88 0.60 11.77
C THR A 154 -15.46 -0.80 11.59
N LYS A 155 -16.32 -1.26 12.51
CA LYS A 155 -16.89 -2.61 12.42
C LYS A 155 -17.61 -2.81 11.10
N THR A 156 -17.13 -3.81 10.38
CA THR A 156 -17.64 -4.21 9.09
C THR A 156 -17.92 -5.71 9.11
N ARG A 157 -19.06 -6.11 8.54
CA ARG A 157 -19.46 -7.52 8.42
C ARG A 157 -19.60 -7.90 6.95
N ARG A 158 -19.12 -9.09 6.60
CA ARG A 158 -19.24 -9.67 5.26
C ARG A 158 -19.64 -11.14 5.35
N HIS A 159 -20.52 -11.57 4.45
CA HIS A 159 -20.79 -12.98 4.26
C HIS A 159 -19.92 -13.49 3.12
N ILE A 160 -19.05 -14.46 3.41
CA ILE A 160 -18.07 -15.00 2.48
C ILE A 160 -18.43 -16.45 2.18
N LEU A 161 -18.57 -16.77 0.89
CA LEU A 161 -18.95 -18.10 0.45
C LEU A 161 -17.91 -19.12 0.92
N GLY A 162 -18.37 -20.18 1.61
CA GLY A 162 -17.51 -21.24 2.15
C GLY A 162 -16.85 -20.93 3.50
N GLN A 163 -16.84 -19.68 3.95
CA GLN A 163 -16.29 -19.28 5.26
C GLN A 163 -17.36 -18.75 6.24
N GLY A 164 -18.56 -18.44 5.74
CA GLY A 164 -19.66 -17.90 6.53
C GLY A 164 -19.50 -16.40 6.78
N THR A 165 -20.08 -15.92 7.89
CA THR A 165 -20.04 -14.50 8.24
C THR A 165 -18.76 -14.17 8.98
N VAL A 166 -17.98 -13.26 8.42
CA VAL A 166 -16.78 -12.70 9.06
C VAL A 166 -17.04 -11.24 9.40
N GLU A 167 -16.59 -10.85 10.58
CA GLU A 167 -16.64 -9.47 11.06
C GLU A 167 -15.21 -8.98 11.33
N VAL A 168 -14.90 -7.76 10.93
CA VAL A 168 -13.62 -7.10 11.24
C VAL A 168 -13.88 -5.73 11.83
N PHE A 169 -13.06 -5.31 12.78
CA PHE A 169 -12.94 -3.92 13.17
C PHE A 169 -11.48 -3.58 13.48
N TYR A 170 -11.17 -2.29 13.47
CA TYR A 170 -9.87 -1.76 13.81
C TYR A 170 -9.95 -1.00 15.13
N GLN A 171 -8.94 -1.17 15.98
CA GLN A 171 -8.86 -0.53 17.28
C GLN A 171 -7.49 0.10 17.46
N TYR A 172 -7.44 1.43 17.37
CA TYR A 172 -6.28 2.22 17.76
C TYR A 172 -5.89 1.92 19.23
N ARG A 173 -4.58 1.81 19.48
CA ARG A 173 -3.99 1.43 20.77
C ARG A 173 -3.11 2.53 21.35
N ASP A 174 -2.16 3.04 20.57
CA ASP A 174 -1.13 3.96 21.05
C ASP A 174 -0.50 4.78 19.92
N VAL A 175 -0.07 6.01 20.23
CA VAL A 175 0.73 6.88 19.35
C VAL A 175 2.05 7.20 20.03
N GLN A 176 3.15 6.91 19.34
CA GLN A 176 4.50 7.30 19.75
C GLN A 176 5.15 8.12 18.64
N GLY A 177 5.22 9.43 18.83
CA GLY A 177 5.69 10.34 17.79
C GLY A 177 4.76 10.32 16.58
N ASP A 178 5.28 9.90 15.43
CA ASP A 178 4.52 9.73 14.18
C ASP A 178 4.09 8.28 13.94
N GLN A 179 4.28 7.37 14.88
CA GLN A 179 3.89 5.97 14.77
C GLN A 179 2.58 5.70 15.51
N VAL A 180 1.66 5.01 14.85
CA VAL A 180 0.34 4.65 15.35
C VAL A 180 0.24 3.13 15.37
N THR A 181 -0.01 2.55 16.55
CA THR A 181 -0.26 1.12 16.71
C THR A 181 -1.74 0.85 16.86
N PHE A 182 -2.24 -0.17 16.17
CA PHE A 182 -3.64 -0.58 16.20
C PHE A 182 -3.78 -2.09 16.04
N ASP A 183 -4.94 -2.62 16.42
CA ASP A 183 -5.29 -4.02 16.23
C ASP A 183 -6.38 -4.14 15.16
N ALA A 184 -6.17 -5.05 14.20
CA ALA A 184 -7.22 -5.59 13.35
C ALA A 184 -7.81 -6.83 14.05
N VAL A 185 -9.09 -6.75 14.40
CA VAL A 185 -9.78 -7.80 15.14
C VAL A 185 -10.82 -8.46 14.26
N TYR A 186 -10.59 -9.74 13.96
CA TYR A 186 -11.49 -10.58 13.18
C TYR A 186 -12.31 -11.48 14.09
N THR A 187 -13.59 -11.63 13.78
CA THR A 187 -14.48 -12.65 14.36
C THR A 187 -15.00 -13.52 13.22
N MET A 188 -14.65 -14.79 13.26
CA MET A 188 -15.00 -15.80 12.26
C MET A 188 -16.41 -16.37 12.54
N ALA A 189 -16.96 -17.12 11.58
CA ALA A 189 -18.34 -17.60 11.65
C ALA A 189 -18.60 -18.63 12.76
N ASP A 190 -17.56 -19.37 13.16
CA ASP A 190 -17.54 -20.31 14.29
C ASP A 190 -17.38 -19.62 15.66
N GLY A 191 -17.16 -18.30 15.65
CA GLY A 191 -16.92 -17.49 16.84
C GLY A 191 -15.45 -17.31 17.19
N ASP A 192 -14.53 -17.92 16.43
CA ASP A 192 -13.09 -17.75 16.66
C ASP A 192 -12.70 -16.29 16.43
N ARG A 193 -11.89 -15.77 17.36
CA ARG A 193 -11.42 -14.39 17.33
C ARG A 193 -9.93 -14.35 17.08
N LEU A 194 -9.52 -13.63 16.05
CA LEU A 194 -8.13 -13.38 15.72
C LEU A 194 -7.81 -11.90 15.86
N VAL A 195 -6.65 -11.60 16.43
CA VAL A 195 -6.15 -10.24 16.59
C VAL A 195 -4.80 -10.16 15.89
N SER A 196 -4.67 -9.24 14.94
CA SER A 196 -3.40 -8.90 14.30
C SER A 196 -3.04 -7.48 14.69
N SER A 197 -1.91 -7.30 15.36
CA SER A 197 -1.42 -5.96 15.71
C SER A 197 -0.54 -5.41 14.59
N SER A 198 -0.66 -4.12 14.32
CA SER A 198 0.01 -3.41 13.25
C SER A 198 0.47 -2.04 13.74
N THR A 199 1.64 -1.59 13.27
CA THR A 199 2.12 -0.22 13.47
C THR A 199 2.31 0.44 12.12
N LEU A 200 1.80 1.66 11.97
CA LEU A 200 1.96 2.48 10.78
C LEU A 200 2.56 3.83 11.16
N ARG A 201 3.40 4.37 10.28
CA ARG A 201 3.97 5.70 10.39
C ARG A 201 3.13 6.73 9.62
N PHE A 202 2.92 7.89 10.20
CA PHE A 202 2.18 9.02 9.64
C PHE A 202 3.12 10.22 9.47
N PRO A 203 4.09 10.17 8.54
CA PRO A 203 5.03 11.26 8.33
C PRO A 203 4.34 12.49 7.75
N SER A 204 4.83 13.69 8.10
CA SER A 204 4.38 14.94 7.47
C SER A 204 4.86 15.04 6.02
N LEU A 205 4.25 15.94 5.24
CA LEU A 205 4.73 16.22 3.89
C LEU A 205 6.18 16.72 3.88
N ASP A 206 6.60 17.49 4.88
CA ASP A 206 7.98 17.98 5.00
C ASP A 206 8.95 16.80 5.16
N THR A 207 8.64 15.87 6.07
CA THR A 207 9.44 14.64 6.25
C THR A 207 9.48 13.80 4.99
N ILE A 208 8.33 13.62 4.30
CA ILE A 208 8.27 12.90 3.03
C ILE A 208 9.17 13.57 1.97
N THR A 209 9.11 14.90 1.89
CA THR A 209 9.90 15.70 0.94
C THR A 209 11.39 15.54 1.17
N ASP A 210 11.83 15.65 2.43
CA ASP A 210 13.25 15.51 2.80
C ASP A 210 13.78 14.10 2.50
N LEU A 211 12.99 13.06 2.78
CA LEU A 211 13.39 11.67 2.54
C LEU A 211 13.44 11.34 1.04
N LEU A 212 12.50 11.88 0.24
CA LEU A 212 12.54 11.75 -1.22
C LEU A 212 13.78 12.43 -1.81
N ALA A 213 14.08 13.66 -1.40
CA ALA A 213 15.26 14.39 -1.86
C ALA A 213 16.55 13.63 -1.55
N GLN A 214 16.69 13.11 -0.32
CA GLN A 214 17.84 12.29 0.10
C GLN A 214 17.95 10.94 -0.63
N ALA A 215 16.86 10.45 -1.21
CA ALA A 215 16.82 9.22 -2.00
C ALA A 215 16.98 9.45 -3.51
N GLY A 216 17.15 10.70 -3.97
CA GLY A 216 17.33 11.04 -5.37
C GLY A 216 16.01 11.22 -6.13
N PHE A 217 14.97 11.71 -5.46
CA PHE A 217 13.69 12.06 -6.08
C PHE A 217 13.41 13.55 -5.96
N SER A 218 12.71 14.10 -6.96
CA SER A 218 12.11 15.43 -6.93
C SER A 218 10.60 15.31 -6.93
N ILE A 219 9.91 16.00 -6.03
CA ILE A 219 8.45 16.07 -6.05
C ILE A 219 8.01 16.97 -7.21
N THR A 220 7.11 16.47 -8.05
CA THR A 220 6.52 17.23 -9.16
C THR A 220 5.12 17.75 -8.82
N GLN A 221 4.38 17.05 -7.95
CA GLN A 221 3.02 17.41 -7.59
C GLN A 221 2.60 16.73 -6.29
N VAL A 222 1.75 17.39 -5.51
CA VAL A 222 1.08 16.79 -4.34
C VAL A 222 -0.43 17.08 -4.43
N TYR A 223 -1.25 16.07 -4.17
CA TYR A 223 -2.70 16.18 -4.12
C TYR A 223 -3.25 15.76 -2.75
N GLY A 224 -4.36 16.39 -2.37
CA GLY A 224 -5.09 16.11 -1.14
C GLY A 224 -6.12 14.98 -1.25
N TRP A 225 -6.42 14.57 -2.48
CA TRP A 225 -7.39 13.51 -2.80
C TRP A 225 -7.21 12.96 -4.22
N TRP A 226 -7.73 11.75 -4.49
CA TRP A 226 -7.61 11.05 -5.79
C TRP A 226 -8.37 11.72 -6.95
N ASP A 227 -9.12 12.79 -6.72
CA ASP A 227 -9.70 13.63 -7.78
C ASP A 227 -8.76 14.75 -8.25
N LYS A 228 -7.50 14.72 -7.81
CA LYS A 228 -6.46 15.73 -8.10
C LYS A 228 -6.72 17.09 -7.45
N THR A 229 -7.56 17.16 -6.42
CA THR A 229 -7.63 18.36 -5.57
C THR A 229 -6.24 18.66 -5.00
N PRO A 230 -5.72 19.90 -5.10
CA PRO A 230 -4.44 20.27 -4.50
C PRO A 230 -4.39 19.96 -3.00
N PHE A 231 -3.20 19.58 -2.51
CA PHE A 231 -3.02 19.32 -1.09
C PHE A 231 -3.14 20.62 -0.26
N ASP A 232 -3.89 20.51 0.83
CA ASP A 232 -3.99 21.51 1.89
C ASP A 232 -3.75 20.81 3.23
N PRO A 233 -2.71 21.18 4.00
CA PRO A 233 -2.35 20.52 5.24
C PRO A 233 -3.46 20.54 6.30
N ASN A 234 -4.40 21.48 6.22
CA ASN A 234 -5.45 21.66 7.22
C ASN A 234 -6.74 20.91 6.88
N SER A 235 -6.96 20.54 5.61
CA SER A 235 -8.25 19.99 5.16
C SER A 235 -8.13 18.67 4.40
N SER A 236 -6.98 18.40 3.78
CA SER A 236 -6.79 17.18 2.99
C SER A 236 -6.67 15.95 3.88
N SER A 237 -7.34 14.86 3.49
CA SER A 237 -7.24 13.57 4.19
C SER A 237 -6.02 12.78 3.73
N GLU A 238 -5.63 12.93 2.47
CA GLU A 238 -4.51 12.21 1.86
C GLU A 238 -3.36 13.16 1.52
N ILE A 239 -2.16 12.59 1.43
CA ILE A 239 -0.97 13.17 0.82
C ILE A 239 -0.61 12.25 -0.35
N ILE A 240 -1.05 12.60 -1.56
CA ILE A 240 -0.74 11.83 -2.77
C ILE A 240 0.42 12.50 -3.48
N VAL A 241 1.58 11.85 -3.48
CA VAL A 241 2.84 12.39 -3.99
C VAL A 241 3.12 11.86 -5.38
N HIS A 242 3.44 12.76 -6.31
CA HIS A 242 4.09 12.44 -7.57
C HIS A 242 5.51 12.93 -7.50
N ALA A 243 6.46 12.03 -7.68
CA ALA A 243 7.87 12.33 -7.73
C ALA A 243 8.52 11.77 -9.00
N ARG A 244 9.67 12.32 -9.37
CA ARG A 244 10.54 11.81 -10.44
C ARG A 244 11.91 11.49 -9.92
N ARG A 245 12.48 10.40 -10.41
CA ARG A 245 13.87 10.07 -10.15
C ARG A 245 14.80 11.08 -10.86
N ILE A 246 15.74 11.63 -10.11
CA ILE A 246 16.82 12.51 -10.57
C ILE A 246 18.02 11.67 -11.02
#